data_AF-A0AAU8KH67-F1
#
_entry.id   AF-A0AAU8KH67-F1
#
_cell.length_a   1.000
_cell.length_b   1.000
_cell.length_c   1.000
_cell.angle_alpha   90.00
_cell.angle_beta   90.00
_cell.angle_gamma   90.00
#
_symmetry.space_group_name_H-M   'P 1'
#
loop_
_entity.id
_entity.type
_entity.pdbx_description
1 polymer ?
#
loop_
_entity_poly.entity_id
_entity_poly.type
_entity_poly.pdbx_seq_one_letter_code
_entity_poly.pdbx_strand_id
1 'polypeptide(L)'
;MKPKWITQATAGVPGADEQGDAMGASAAVGDVDGDGYGEVVVGLPGEDVGTAKDAGGVLVFKGSVSFGEASLGVTPSAVRFGNWLG
;
A
#
# COMPACT_ATOMS: atom_id res chain seq x y z
N MET A 1 16.11 9.90 -5.50
CA MET A 1 15.09 8.83 -5.61
C MET A 1 14.49 8.87 -7.01
N LYS A 2 14.10 7.71 -7.58
CA LYS A 2 13.32 7.63 -8.82
C LYS A 2 11.86 7.35 -8.42
N PRO A 3 10.87 8.07 -8.97
CA PRO A 3 9.46 7.76 -8.70
C PRO A 3 9.12 6.37 -9.26
N LYS A 4 8.26 5.64 -8.55
CA LYS A 4 7.63 4.42 -9.05
C LYS A 4 6.18 4.77 -9.37
N TRP A 5 5.76 4.49 -10.60
CA TRP A 5 4.38 4.66 -11.04
C TRP A 5 3.60 3.35 -10.81
N ILE A 6 2.38 3.48 -10.32
CA ILE A 6 1.42 2.37 -10.17
C ILE A 6 0.15 2.79 -10.92
N THR A 7 -0.38 1.87 -11.71
CA THR A 7 -1.61 1.99 -12.52
C THR A 7 -2.49 0.77 -12.26
N GLN A 8 -3.74 0.74 -12.73
CA GLN A 8 -4.59 -0.47 -12.68
C GLN A 8 -3.94 -1.65 -13.41
N ALA A 9 -3.20 -1.40 -14.49
CA ALA A 9 -2.41 -2.42 -15.18
C ALA A 9 -1.20 -2.97 -14.38
N THR A 10 -0.86 -2.40 -13.22
CA THR A 10 0.26 -2.89 -12.41
C THR A 10 -0.09 -4.24 -11.80
N ALA A 11 0.75 -5.25 -12.02
CA ALA A 11 0.53 -6.58 -11.48
C ALA A 11 0.26 -6.56 -9.96
N GLY A 12 -0.86 -7.16 -9.55
CA GLY A 12 -1.31 -7.19 -8.16
C GLY A 12 -2.32 -6.08 -7.79
N VAL A 13 -2.59 -5.13 -8.68
CA VAL A 13 -3.74 -4.22 -8.55
C VAL A 13 -4.99 -4.95 -9.05
N PRO A 14 -6.05 -5.10 -8.22
CA PRO A 14 -7.32 -5.67 -8.65
C PRO A 14 -8.05 -4.79 -9.67
N GLY A 15 -8.94 -5.41 -10.46
CA GLY A 15 -9.67 -4.73 -11.54
C GLY A 15 -9.01 -4.91 -12.90
N ALA A 16 -9.73 -4.55 -13.96
CA ALA A 16 -9.15 -4.40 -15.29
C ALA A 16 -8.62 -2.96 -15.47
N ASP A 17 -7.70 -2.75 -16.41
CA ASP A 17 -7.29 -1.41 -16.81
C ASP A 17 -8.33 -0.85 -17.78
N GLU A 18 -9.38 -0.23 -17.25
CA GLU A 18 -10.51 0.28 -18.03
C GLU A 18 -10.46 1.81 -18.16
N GLN A 19 -10.83 2.29 -19.35
CA GLN A 19 -10.81 3.71 -19.63
C GLN A 19 -12.05 4.35 -19.01
N GLY A 20 -11.87 5.11 -17.93
CA GLY A 20 -12.96 5.81 -17.25
C GLY A 20 -12.88 5.70 -15.73
N ASP A 21 -12.19 4.69 -15.22
CA ASP A 21 -12.18 4.35 -13.79
C ASP A 21 -11.57 5.43 -12.92
N ALA A 22 -10.70 6.24 -13.53
CA ALA A 22 -10.03 7.38 -12.91
C ALA A 22 -9.27 6.99 -11.64
N MET A 23 -8.52 5.87 -11.69
CA MET A 23 -7.62 5.50 -10.60
C MET A 23 -6.72 6.66 -10.20
N GLY A 24 -6.74 7.02 -8.91
CA GLY A 24 -5.95 8.15 -8.41
C GLY A 24 -6.69 9.48 -8.40
N ALA A 25 -8.00 9.51 -8.68
CA ALA A 25 -8.82 10.72 -8.57
C ALA A 25 -8.76 11.35 -7.17
N SER A 26 -8.55 10.54 -6.13
CA SER A 26 -8.27 10.98 -4.77
C SER A 26 -7.31 10.01 -4.07
N ALA A 27 -6.49 10.51 -3.14
CA ALA A 27 -5.62 9.69 -2.32
C ALA A 27 -5.56 10.18 -0.86
N ALA A 28 -5.42 9.25 0.07
CA ALA A 28 -5.21 9.50 1.49
C ALA A 28 -4.20 8.50 2.07
N VAL A 29 -3.61 8.84 3.21
CA VAL A 29 -2.72 7.95 3.97
C VAL A 29 -3.21 7.86 5.40
N GLY A 30 -3.32 6.64 5.93
CA GLY A 30 -3.73 6.37 7.30
C GLY A 30 -3.57 4.90 7.66
N ASP A 31 -3.42 4.61 8.94
CA ASP A 31 -3.46 3.24 9.47
C ASP A 31 -4.91 2.78 9.53
N VAL A 32 -5.35 2.10 8.47
CA VAL A 32 -6.74 1.67 8.27
C VAL A 32 -7.01 0.26 8.75
N ASP A 33 -5.96 -0.54 8.98
CA ASP A 33 -6.09 -1.91 9.49
C ASP A 33 -5.56 -2.14 10.92
N GLY A 34 -4.98 -1.10 11.52
CA GLY A 34 -4.61 -1.06 12.94
C GLY A 34 -3.29 -1.76 13.25
N ASP A 35 -2.43 -1.99 12.25
CA ASP A 35 -1.13 -2.63 12.44
C ASP A 35 0.00 -1.66 12.83
N GLY A 36 -0.32 -0.36 12.94
CA GLY A 36 0.61 0.69 13.34
C GLY A 36 1.38 1.30 12.16
N TYR A 37 1.09 0.88 10.92
CA TYR A 37 1.66 1.44 9.71
C TYR A 37 0.58 2.12 8.86
N GLY A 38 0.96 3.18 8.14
CA GLY A 38 0.02 3.88 7.27
C GLY A 38 -0.13 3.19 5.92
N GLU A 39 -1.36 2.88 5.53
CA GLU A 39 -1.74 2.44 4.19
C GLU A 39 -1.91 3.63 3.26
N VAL A 40 -1.71 3.40 1.96
CA VAL A 40 -2.13 4.34 0.92
C VAL A 40 -3.49 3.91 0.40
N VAL A 41 -4.47 4.81 0.49
CA VAL A 41 -5.84 4.58 0.01
C VAL A 41 -6.07 5.41 -1.25
N VAL A 42 -6.55 4.78 -2.33
CA VAL A 42 -6.75 5.40 -3.65
C VAL A 42 -8.19 5.20 -4.12
N GLY A 43 -8.83 6.29 -4.57
CA GLY A 43 -10.17 6.27 -5.13
C GLY A 43 -10.18 6.06 -6.66
N LEU A 44 -11.21 5.35 -7.12
CA LEU A 44 -11.48 5.01 -8.53
C LEU A 44 -12.98 5.22 -8.80
N PRO A 45 -13.47 6.47 -8.92
CA PRO A 45 -14.90 6.76 -8.95
C PRO A 45 -15.64 6.18 -10.17
N GLY A 46 -14.94 5.83 -11.25
CA GLY A 46 -15.53 5.22 -12.45
C GLY A 46 -15.45 3.70 -12.51
N GLU A 47 -14.92 3.02 -11.49
CA GLU A 47 -14.75 1.55 -11.52
C GLU A 47 -16.10 0.84 -11.71
N ASP A 48 -16.13 -0.11 -12.64
CA ASP A 48 -17.27 -1.00 -12.89
C ASP A 48 -17.26 -2.20 -11.92
N VAL A 49 -18.42 -2.53 -11.33
CA VAL A 49 -18.58 -3.69 -10.44
C VAL A 49 -19.61 -4.65 -11.02
N GLY A 50 -19.12 -5.70 -11.66
CA GLY A 50 -19.97 -6.70 -12.32
C GLY A 50 -20.71 -6.12 -13.52
N THR A 51 -22.01 -5.84 -13.37
CA THR A 51 -22.83 -5.18 -14.41
C THR A 51 -23.19 -3.74 -14.06
N ALA A 52 -22.80 -3.26 -12.87
CA ALA A 52 -23.01 -1.89 -12.45
C ALA A 52 -21.89 -1.01 -12.99
N LYS A 53 -22.24 -0.05 -13.85
CA LYS A 53 -21.31 0.92 -14.42
C LYS A 53 -21.00 2.05 -13.46
N ASP A 54 -19.74 2.51 -13.45
CA ASP A 54 -19.26 3.63 -12.64
C ASP A 54 -19.68 3.51 -11.15
N ALA A 55 -19.65 2.28 -10.63
CA ALA A 55 -20.07 2.00 -9.25
C ALA A 55 -19.09 2.60 -8.23
N GLY A 56 -17.84 2.81 -8.66
CA GLY A 56 -16.78 3.36 -7.86
C GLY A 56 -16.04 2.30 -7.05
N GLY A 57 -14.76 2.56 -6.78
CA GLY A 57 -13.87 1.66 -6.07
C GLY A 57 -12.88 2.39 -5.16
N VAL A 58 -12.35 1.63 -4.20
CA VAL A 58 -11.25 2.05 -3.33
C VAL A 58 -10.21 0.93 -3.27
N LEU A 59 -8.96 1.27 -3.56
CA LEU A 59 -7.81 0.39 -3.39
C LEU A 59 -7.05 0.78 -2.13
N VAL A 60 -6.66 -0.21 -1.34
CA VAL A 60 -5.83 -0.05 -0.15
C VAL A 60 -4.50 -0.75 -0.38
N PHE A 61 -3.42 0.02 -0.44
CA PHE A 61 -2.07 -0.48 -0.53
C PHE A 61 -1.49 -0.58 0.88
N LYS A 62 -1.23 -1.81 1.31
CA LYS A 62 -0.63 -2.14 2.61
C LYS A 62 0.60 -1.26 2.90
N GLY A 63 0.60 -0.61 4.06
CA GLY A 63 1.81 -0.02 4.60
C GLY A 63 2.84 -1.11 4.88
N SER A 64 4.13 -0.78 4.76
CA SER A 64 5.19 -1.60 5.34
C SER A 64 6.37 -0.72 5.71
N VAL A 65 6.94 -0.95 6.89
CA VAL A 65 8.32 -0.59 7.19
C VAL A 65 9.09 -1.86 7.49
N SER A 66 10.14 -2.08 6.72
CA SER A 66 11.10 -3.15 6.95
C SER A 66 12.44 -2.49 7.24
N PHE A 67 12.88 -2.56 8.49
CA PHE A 67 14.25 -2.19 8.85
C PHE A 67 15.08 -3.47 8.94
N GLY A 68 16.07 -3.63 8.05
CA GLY A 68 17.12 -4.64 8.19
C GLY A 68 18.23 -4.15 9.13
N GLU A 69 19.02 -5.07 9.68
CA GLU A 69 20.20 -4.77 10.53
C GLU A 69 21.11 -3.72 9.88
N ALA A 70 21.33 -3.84 8.57
CA ALA A 70 22.09 -2.90 7.76
C ALA A 70 21.50 -1.47 7.71
N SER A 71 20.17 -1.33 7.81
CA SER A 71 19.49 -0.02 7.77
C SER A 71 19.41 0.67 9.14
N LEU A 72 19.71 -0.05 10.23
CA LEU A 72 19.74 0.48 11.59
C LEU A 72 21.17 0.87 12.04
N GLY A 73 22.17 0.65 11.20
CA GLY A 73 23.57 0.98 11.51
C GLY A 73 24.17 0.13 12.64
N VAL A 74 23.56 -0.99 12.97
CA VAL A 74 24.00 -1.88 14.05
C VAL A 74 24.71 -3.10 13.46
N THR A 75 25.84 -3.47 14.04
CA THR A 75 26.52 -4.73 13.72
C THR A 75 25.66 -5.91 14.18
N PRO A 76 25.58 -7.03 13.42
CA PRO A 76 24.66 -8.16 13.69
C PRO A 76 24.79 -8.83 15.07
N SER A 77 25.83 -8.51 15.85
CA SER A 77 26.02 -8.98 17.22
C SER A 77 25.33 -8.12 18.28
N ALA A 78 24.91 -6.90 17.96
CA ALA A 78 24.35 -5.94 18.91
C ALA A 78 22.80 -5.96 18.97
N VAL A 79 22.12 -6.62 18.02
CA VAL A 79 20.66 -6.65 17.96
C VAL A 79 20.16 -8.04 18.33
N ARG A 80 19.67 -8.17 19.57
CA ARG A 80 18.75 -9.26 19.93
C ARG A 80 17.43 -8.63 20.33
N PHE A 81 16.40 -8.80 19.51
CA PHE A 81 15.04 -8.52 19.93
C PHE A 81 14.61 -9.64 20.87
N GLY A 82 14.50 -9.33 22.17
CA GLY A 82 13.98 -10.24 23.19
C GLY A 82 14.94 -11.34 23.65
N ASN A 83 15.81 -11.01 24.63
CA ASN A 83 16.06 -11.87 25.78
C ASN A 83 16.66 -11.01 26.91
N TRP A 84 15.80 -10.28 27.62
CA TRP A 84 16.18 -9.62 28.85
C TRP A 84 16.26 -10.71 29.93
N LEU A 85 17.48 -11.09 30.32
CA LEU A 85 17.68 -11.97 31.46
C LEU A 85 17.32 -11.20 32.73
N GLY A 86 16.32 -11.70 33.45
CA GLY A 86 16.21 -11.60 34.90
C GLY A 86 16.31 -13.02 35.45
#